data_AF-A0A0M3JKT9-F1
#
_entry.id   AF-A0A0M3JKT9-F1
#
_cell.length_a   1.000
_cell.length_b   1.000
_cell.length_c   1.000
_cell.angle_alpha   90.00
_cell.angle_beta   90.00
_cell.angle_gamma   90.00
#
_symmetry.space_group_name_H-M   'P 1'
#
loop_
_entity.id
_entity.type
_entity.pdbx_description
1 polymer ?
#
loop_
_entity_poly.entity_id
_entity_poly.type
_entity_poly.pdbx_seq_one_letter_code
_entity_poly.pdbx_strand_id
1 'polypeptide(L)'
;MTVCASNGVTYDNFCELNQFACTHQLDLVAVSLGFCNNGPIHECDDEVATRYERKKESSRKNKLSKIGDICVNDSECKIVNSVCQFDAQNKSVRKCACRKGFIETSQA
;
A
#
# COMPACT_ATOMS: atom_id res chain seq x y z
N MET A 1 -10.68 7.72 -15.04
CA MET A 1 -10.33 8.84 -14.15
C MET A 1 -8.92 8.59 -13.68
N THR A 2 -7.98 9.42 -14.12
CA THR A 2 -6.56 9.30 -13.80
C THR A 2 -6.32 9.58 -12.31
N VAL A 3 -5.34 8.91 -11.70
CA VAL A 3 -5.00 9.04 -10.29
C VAL A 3 -3.48 9.12 -10.08
N CYS A 4 -3.08 9.92 -9.10
CA CYS A 4 -1.72 10.01 -8.64
C CYS A 4 -1.52 9.06 -7.46
N ALA A 5 -0.54 8.16 -7.56
CA ALA A 5 -0.18 7.25 -6.48
C ALA A 5 0.85 7.86 -5.52
N SER A 6 0.94 7.32 -4.31
CA SER A 6 1.90 7.76 -3.28
C SER A 6 3.37 7.65 -3.69
N ASN A 7 3.69 6.88 -4.72
CA ASN A 7 5.04 6.79 -5.29
C ASN A 7 5.34 7.89 -6.32
N GLY A 8 4.42 8.83 -6.55
CA GLY A 8 4.57 9.88 -7.57
C GLY A 8 4.35 9.38 -8.99
N VAL A 9 3.81 8.16 -9.18
CA VAL A 9 3.45 7.63 -10.49
C VAL A 9 1.98 7.90 -10.76
N THR A 10 1.69 8.33 -11.98
CA THR A 10 0.30 8.51 -12.44
C THR A 10 -0.21 7.21 -13.05
N TYR A 11 -1.40 6.78 -12.64
CA TYR A 11 -2.11 5.62 -13.20
C TYR A 11 -3.40 6.08 -13.87
N ASP A 12 -3.80 5.43 -14.97
CA ASP A 12 -4.99 5.77 -15.75
C ASP A 12 -6.30 5.60 -14.97
N ASN A 13 -6.31 4.73 -13.96
CA ASN A 13 -7.43 4.54 -13.04
C ASN A 13 -7.01 3.90 -11.71
N PHE A 14 -7.91 3.95 -10.72
CA PHE A 14 -7.73 3.28 -9.42
C PHE A 14 -7.50 1.78 -9.54
N CYS A 15 -8.09 1.12 -10.56
CA CYS A 15 -7.93 -0.32 -10.75
C CYS A 15 -6.48 -0.67 -11.12
N GLU A 16 -5.86 0.09 -12.02
CA GLU A 16 -4.46 -0.08 -12.43
C GLU A 16 -3.49 0.25 -11.30
N LEU A 17 -3.74 1.32 -10.54
CA LEU A 17 -2.98 1.63 -9.33
C LEU A 17 -3.03 0.46 -8.33
N ASN A 18 -4.23 -0.05 -8.03
CA ASN A 18 -4.42 -1.17 -7.11
C ASN A 18 -3.83 -2.47 -7.65
N GLN A 19 -3.92 -2.71 -8.96
CA GLN A 19 -3.33 -3.86 -9.63
C GLN A 19 -1.80 -3.84 -9.49
N PHE A 20 -1.18 -2.69 -9.75
CA PHE A 20 0.25 -2.54 -9.62
C PHE A 20 0.68 -2.69 -8.16
N ALA A 21 -0.04 -2.08 -7.23
CA ALA A 21 0.17 -2.24 -5.78
C ALA A 21 0.15 -3.72 -5.38
N CYS A 22 -0.87 -4.45 -5.80
CA CYS A 22 -1.02 -5.87 -5.48
C CYS A 22 0.00 -6.77 -6.17
N THR A 23 0.30 -6.52 -7.45
CA THR A 23 1.25 -7.32 -8.25
C THR A 23 2.66 -7.21 -7.68
N HIS A 24 3.05 -5.99 -7.30
CA HIS A 24 4.37 -5.72 -6.76
C HIS A 24 4.45 -5.87 -5.23
N GLN A 25 3.34 -6.25 -4.56
CA GLN A 25 3.24 -6.29 -3.09
C GLN A 25 3.64 -4.96 -2.44
N LEU A 26 3.33 -3.84 -3.11
CA LEU A 26 3.60 -2.49 -2.65
C LEU A 26 2.35 -1.89 -2.01
N ASP A 27 2.57 -1.15 -0.93
CA ASP A 27 1.53 -0.36 -0.27
C ASP A 27 1.36 0.98 -1.00
N LEU A 28 0.71 0.95 -2.17
CA LEU A 28 0.40 2.14 -2.96
C LEU A 28 -1.05 2.55 -2.76
N VAL A 29 -1.25 3.83 -2.46
CA VAL A 29 -2.59 4.42 -2.36
C VAL A 29 -2.67 5.62 -3.29
N ALA A 30 -3.88 5.92 -3.75
CA ALA A 30 -4.11 7.15 -4.49
C ALA A 30 -4.03 8.34 -3.53
N VAL A 31 -3.11 9.27 -3.80
CA VAL A 31 -2.94 10.50 -3.01
C VAL A 31 -3.73 11.66 -3.59
N SER A 32 -3.97 11.65 -4.90
CA SER A 32 -4.73 12.69 -5.58
C SER A 32 -5.48 12.14 -6.80
N LEU A 33 -6.61 12.77 -7.12
CA LEU A 33 -7.37 12.54 -8.35
C LEU A 33 -6.75 13.42 -9.45
N GLY A 34 -6.25 12.81 -10.51
CA GLY A 34 -5.52 13.47 -11.61
C GLY A 34 -4.07 12.99 -11.76
N PHE A 35 -3.31 13.72 -12.56
CA PHE A 35 -1.90 13.41 -12.82
C PHE A 35 -1.01 13.84 -11.64
N CYS A 36 0.05 13.08 -11.36
CA CYS A 36 1.10 13.53 -10.46
C CYS A 36 1.84 14.70 -11.11
N ASN A 37 1.95 15.82 -10.39
CA ASN A 37 2.81 16.93 -10.77
C ASN A 37 4.27 16.54 -10.45
N ASN A 38 4.90 15.74 -11.31
CA ASN A 38 6.35 15.56 -11.26
C ASN A 38 7.02 16.79 -11.88
N GLY A 39 6.98 17.92 -11.17
CA GLY A 39 8.13 18.83 -11.16
C GLY A 39 9.26 18.19 -10.34
N PRO A 40 10.54 18.55 -10.58
CA PRO A 40 11.63 18.05 -9.74
C PRO A 40 11.29 18.30 -8.28
N ILE A 41 11.46 17.24 -7.48
CA ILE A 41 11.33 17.24 -6.03
C ILE A 41 12.15 18.43 -5.52
N HIS A 42 11.49 19.50 -5.10
CA HIS A 42 12.11 20.43 -4.18
C HIS A 42 12.03 19.72 -2.83
N GLU A 43 13.17 19.22 -2.38
CA GLU A 43 13.38 18.80 -1.00
C GLU A 43 12.93 19.93 -0.07
N CYS A 44 11.73 19.78 0.45
CA CYS A 44 11.32 20.34 1.72
C CYS A 44 10.48 19.28 2.43
N ASP A 45 11.12 18.13 2.68
CA ASP A 45 10.77 17.33 3.86
C ASP A 45 11.54 17.95 5.04
N ASP A 46 10.79 18.15 6.11
CA ASP A 46 11.13 18.90 7.30
C ASP A 46 12.38 18.31 8.00
N GLU A 47 13.57 18.82 7.67
CA GLU A 47 14.73 18.74 8.56
C GLU A 47 14.49 19.63 9.79
N VAL A 48 13.71 19.13 10.74
CA VAL A 48 13.78 19.59 12.13
C VAL A 48 14.16 18.43 13.02
N ALA A 49 15.45 18.07 12.94
CA ALA A 49 16.13 17.23 13.90
C ALA A 49 16.21 17.96 15.26
N THR A 50 15.16 17.84 16.09
CA THR A 50 15.26 18.20 17.52
C THR A 50 15.41 16.95 18.39
N ARG A 51 16.65 16.83 18.87
CA ARG A 51 17.34 15.93 19.79
C ARG A 51 16.64 15.41 21.08
N TYR A 52 15.31 15.38 21.23
CA TYR A 52 14.64 14.95 22.48
C TYR A 52 13.24 14.39 22.12
N GLU A 53 12.97 13.09 22.05
CA GLU A 53 12.60 12.27 23.22
C GLU A 53 12.51 10.80 22.80
N ARG A 54 13.28 9.92 23.46
CA ARG A 54 12.90 8.52 23.60
C ARG A 54 11.65 8.45 24.48
N LYS A 55 10.46 8.48 23.89
CA LYS A 55 9.25 7.91 24.51
C LYS A 55 8.56 7.00 23.53
N LYS A 56 8.65 5.71 23.85
CA LYS A 56 7.79 4.64 23.36
C LYS A 56 6.32 5.07 23.47
N GLU A 57 5.54 4.59 22.50
CA GLU A 57 4.16 4.13 22.73
C GLU A 57 3.18 5.19 23.27
N SER A 58 2.56 5.96 22.38
CA SER A 58 1.13 6.28 22.44
C SER A 58 0.77 7.33 21.39
N SER A 59 0.40 6.89 20.19
CA SER A 59 -0.62 7.59 19.40
C SER A 59 -1.12 6.63 18.33
N ARG A 60 -2.33 6.14 18.56
CA ARG A 60 -3.19 5.49 17.58
C ARG A 60 -3.40 6.43 16.38
N LYS A 61 -2.45 6.49 15.46
CA LYS A 61 -2.70 6.98 14.10
C LYS A 61 -2.78 5.76 13.22
N ASN A 62 -3.97 5.17 13.22
CA ASN A 62 -4.49 4.20 12.25
C ASN A 62 -3.38 3.47 11.46
N LYS A 63 -2.80 2.40 12.04
CA LYS A 63 -1.93 1.49 11.28
C LYS A 63 -2.83 0.85 10.22
N LEU A 64 -2.86 1.46 9.04
CA LEU A 64 -3.52 0.94 7.86
C LEU A 64 -2.82 -0.39 7.58
N SER A 65 -3.50 -1.51 7.84
CA SER A 65 -2.94 -2.87 7.68
C SER A 65 -2.28 -2.98 6.31
N LYS A 66 -0.96 -3.16 6.27
CA LYS A 66 -0.19 -3.20 5.01
C LYS A 66 -0.09 -4.64 4.50
N ILE A 67 0.21 -4.79 3.20
CA ILE A 67 0.66 -6.09 2.67
C ILE A 67 1.87 -6.55 3.49
N GLY A 68 1.84 -7.80 3.94
CA GLY A 68 2.88 -8.35 4.81
C GLY A 68 2.58 -8.32 6.31
N ASP A 69 1.53 -7.63 6.77
CA ASP A 69 1.09 -7.73 8.16
C ASP A 69 0.54 -9.13 8.45
N ILE A 70 0.86 -9.65 9.64
CA ILE A 70 0.36 -10.94 10.13
C ILE A 70 -1.15 -10.81 10.33
N CYS A 71 -1.89 -11.77 9.79
CA CYS A 71 -3.34 -11.80 9.87
C CYS A 71 -3.82 -13.13 10.42
N VAL A 72 -4.96 -13.12 11.09
CA VAL A 72 -5.67 -14.34 11.49
C VAL A 72 -6.74 -14.68 10.46
N ASN A 73 -7.45 -13.65 9.96
CA ASN A 73 -8.56 -13.75 9.02
C ASN A 73 -8.49 -12.69 7.92
N ASP A 74 -9.21 -12.91 6.83
CA ASP A 74 -9.26 -12.01 5.66
C ASP A 74 -9.75 -10.60 6.00
N SER A 75 -10.61 -10.46 7.01
CA SER A 75 -11.17 -9.19 7.47
C SER A 75 -10.15 -8.24 8.11
N GLU A 76 -8.98 -8.75 8.52
CA GLU A 76 -7.90 -7.93 9.09
C GLU A 76 -7.07 -7.24 7.99
N CYS A 77 -7.17 -7.74 6.78
CA CYS A 77 -6.51 -7.20 5.61
C CYS A 77 -7.37 -6.08 5.02
N LYS A 78 -7.17 -4.86 5.51
CA LYS A 78 -7.92 -3.66 5.08
C LYS A 78 -7.60 -3.17 3.67
N ILE A 79 -6.63 -3.79 3.00
CA ILE A 79 -6.28 -3.45 1.63
C ILE A 79 -7.26 -4.11 0.66
N VAL A 80 -7.68 -3.36 -0.35
CA VAL A 80 -8.63 -3.83 -1.36
C VAL A 80 -8.07 -5.09 -2.03
N ASN A 81 -8.87 -6.15 -2.08
CA ASN A 81 -8.52 -7.44 -2.68
C ASN A 81 -7.34 -8.18 -1.99
N SER A 82 -7.05 -7.82 -0.73
CA SER A 82 -6.13 -8.57 0.13
C SER A 82 -6.86 -9.65 0.91
N VAL A 83 -6.22 -10.81 1.03
CA VAL A 83 -6.69 -12.04 1.66
C VAL A 83 -5.61 -12.53 2.62
N CYS A 84 -6.02 -13.19 3.69
CA CYS A 84 -5.12 -13.72 4.67
C CYS A 84 -4.56 -15.07 4.21
N GLN A 85 -3.35 -15.06 3.65
CA GLN A 85 -2.73 -16.25 3.07
C GLN A 85 -1.42 -16.59 3.75
N PHE A 86 -1.07 -17.88 3.75
CA PHE A 86 0.22 -18.34 4.28
C PHE A 86 1.39 -17.66 3.60
N ASP A 87 2.41 -17.32 4.39
CA ASP A 87 3.63 -16.73 3.89
C ASP A 87 4.34 -17.69 2.93
N ALA A 88 4.85 -17.16 1.81
CA ALA A 88 5.61 -17.94 0.82
C ALA A 88 6.85 -18.64 1.42
N GLN A 89 7.41 -18.12 2.51
CA GLN A 89 8.58 -18.65 3.20
C GLN A 89 8.23 -19.39 4.49
N ASN A 90 7.09 -19.10 5.12
CA ASN A 90 6.67 -19.70 6.39
C ASN A 90 5.20 -20.14 6.36
N LYS A 91 4.96 -21.43 6.11
CA LYS A 91 3.60 -22.02 6.10
C LYS A 91 2.92 -22.03 7.47
N SER A 92 3.63 -21.65 8.55
CA SER A 92 3.04 -21.52 9.89
C SER A 92 2.47 -20.13 10.18
N VAL A 93 2.80 -19.12 9.36
CA VAL A 93 2.36 -17.73 9.57
C VAL A 93 1.51 -17.30 8.38
N ARG A 94 0.36 -16.67 8.66
CA ARG A 94 -0.47 -16.05 7.63
C ARG A 94 -0.24 -14.55 7.63
N LYS A 95 -0.17 -13.99 6.43
CA LYS A 95 -0.01 -12.57 6.21
C LYS A 95 -0.99 -12.08 5.16
N CYS A 96 -1.33 -10.80 5.25
CA CYS A 96 -2.14 -10.16 4.24
C CYS A 96 -1.38 -10.14 2.91
N ALA A 97 -1.95 -10.82 1.92
CA ALA A 97 -1.44 -10.90 0.56
C ALA A 97 -2.58 -10.67 -0.43
N CYS A 98 -2.32 -10.12 -1.61
CA CYS A 98 -3.38 -9.99 -2.60
C CYS A 98 -3.77 -11.34 -3.19
N ARG A 99 -5.07 -11.52 -3.47
CA ARG A 99 -5.60 -12.74 -4.09
C ARG A 99 -4.99 -12.92 -5.49
N LYS A 100 -4.17 -13.96 -5.69
CA LYS A 100 -3.71 -14.36 -7.03
C LYS A 100 -4.88 -14.97 -7.81
N GLY A 101 -5.27 -14.34 -8.92
CA GLY A 101 -6.32 -14.86 -9.82
C GLY A 101 -7.51 -13.92 -10.12
N PHE A 102 -7.48 -12.65 -9.71
CA PHE A 102 -8.52 -11.68 -10.14
C PHE A 102 -8.21 -11.00 -11.49
N ILE A 103 -7.13 -11.39 -12.17
CA ILE A 103 -6.64 -10.68 -13.35
C ILE A 103 -6.32 -11.68 -14.46
N GLU A 104 -7.35 -12.33 -14.96
CA GLU A 104 -7.32 -12.96 -16.28
C GLU A 104 -8.68 -12.78 -16.98
N THR A 105 -9.18 -11.54 -17.04
CA THR A 105 -10.22 -11.16 -18.01
C THR A 105 -9.96 -9.77 -18.58
N SER A 106 -8.77 -9.59 -19.16
CA SER A 106 -8.61 -8.66 -20.30
C SER A 106 -8.11 -9.45 -21.50
N GLN A 107 -8.93 -10.42 -21.93
CA GLN A 107 -8.93 -10.95 -23.28
C GLN A 107 -10.39 -11.13 -23.72
N ALA A 108 -10.92 -10.15 -24.45
CA ALA A 108 -11.89 -10.25 -25.54
C ALA A 108 -12.31 -8.83 -25.98
#